data_AF-A0A0C3AT79-F1
#
_entry.id   AF-A0A0C3AT79-F1
#
_cell.length_a   1.000
_cell.length_b   1.000
_cell.length_c   1.000
_cell.angle_alpha   90.00
_cell.angle_beta   90.00
_cell.angle_gamma   90.00
#
_symmetry.space_group_name_H-M   'P 1'
#
loop_
_entity.id
_entity.type
_entity.pdbx_description
1 polymer ?
#
loop_
_entity_poly.entity_id
_entity_poly.type
_entity_poly.pdbx_seq_one_letter_code
_entity_poly.pdbx_strand_id
1 'polypeptide(L)'
;MALFTNCWFTQCTGPFFVHHLDQFSIGHEAVYANGILPRDISIGNLFISRSDQYDPDATWGFLADLDVAKVYDEARLAKLVGEEQAKRIVKSTTGSITVWIHHPRLSFPYHGATQGIAQFMSLSVLDEHARAFSQHEMQDEPTVEEPPSLIPLDPEVDEQPSLPADSPLHDLESFVWVLLYALCIKEMNSKPSVSERGAYCARYFMDIFGTLSFRETLERHTFIMSRITRNGRSDKAWKRECISDSNAMLVLQNLMQVAKTKALDYEKFKEILFHYIGQLEPTNTVPPTL
;
A
#
# COMPACT_ATOMS: atom_id res chain seq x y z
N MET A 1 -17.13 -12.41 -7.07
CA MET A 1 -16.33 -11.29 -6.52
C MET A 1 -17.17 -10.07 -6.06
N ALA A 2 -18.50 -10.17 -5.92
CA ALA A 2 -19.37 -9.04 -5.54
C ALA A 2 -19.87 -9.08 -4.08
N LEU A 3 -19.55 -10.14 -3.32
CA LEU A 3 -20.04 -10.32 -1.94
C LEU A 3 -19.02 -9.90 -0.87
N PHE A 4 -17.73 -9.88 -1.17
CA PHE A 4 -16.67 -9.60 -0.18
C PHE A 4 -16.31 -8.11 -0.05
N THR A 5 -16.63 -7.29 -1.05
CA THR A 5 -16.44 -5.84 -0.98
C THR A 5 -17.45 -5.14 -0.05
N ASN A 6 -18.61 -5.74 0.23
CA ASN A 6 -19.67 -5.04 0.98
C ASN A 6 -19.35 -4.71 2.44
N CYS A 7 -18.52 -5.50 3.15
CA CYS A 7 -18.22 -5.24 4.57
C CYS A 7 -17.32 -4.01 4.77
N TRP A 8 -16.28 -3.82 3.96
CA TRP A 8 -15.43 -2.63 4.02
C TRP A 8 -16.23 -1.36 3.67
N PHE A 9 -17.03 -1.39 2.61
CA PHE A 9 -17.54 -0.15 2.00
C PHE A 9 -18.83 0.40 2.61
N THR A 10 -19.64 -0.43 3.27
CA THR A 10 -20.90 0.04 3.88
C THR A 10 -20.72 0.66 5.27
N GLN A 11 -19.61 0.39 5.95
CA GLN A 11 -19.35 0.85 7.34
C GLN A 11 -18.26 1.94 7.46
N CYS A 12 -17.59 2.32 6.37
CA CYS A 12 -16.55 3.36 6.38
C CYS A 12 -17.12 4.79 6.39
N THR A 13 -18.04 5.12 7.29
CA THR A 13 -18.52 6.51 7.50
C THR A 13 -18.20 6.98 8.92
N GLY A 14 -17.59 8.15 9.04
CA GLY A 14 -17.28 8.74 10.35
C GLY A 14 -16.16 8.01 11.10
N PRO A 15 -16.22 7.93 12.45
CA PRO A 15 -15.12 7.40 13.29
C PRO A 15 -14.76 5.93 12.99
N PHE A 16 -15.70 5.14 12.47
CA PHE A 16 -15.48 3.74 12.09
C PHE A 16 -14.36 3.54 11.06
N PHE A 17 -14.17 4.48 10.13
CA PHE A 17 -13.10 4.40 9.15
C PHE A 17 -11.72 4.37 9.80
N VAL A 18 -11.51 5.14 10.86
CA VAL A 18 -10.20 5.27 11.49
C VAL A 18 -9.95 4.15 12.52
N HIS A 19 -11.00 3.60 13.14
CA HIS A 19 -10.86 2.38 13.94
C HIS A 19 -10.40 1.17 13.10
N HIS A 20 -10.86 1.05 11.85
CA HIS A 20 -10.36 0.01 10.95
C HIS A 20 -8.87 0.18 10.60
N LEU A 21 -8.39 1.43 10.51
CA LEU A 21 -6.98 1.74 10.29
C LEU A 21 -6.11 1.34 11.48
N ASP A 22 -6.61 1.54 12.70
CA ASP A 22 -5.95 1.11 13.94
C ASP A 22 -5.80 -0.42 14.00
N GLN A 23 -6.86 -1.16 13.66
CA GLN A 23 -6.80 -2.63 13.64
C GLN A 23 -5.78 -3.19 12.64
N PHE A 24 -5.67 -2.57 11.47
CA PHE A 24 -4.58 -2.90 10.55
C PHE A 24 -3.22 -2.66 11.19
N SER A 25 -3.01 -1.48 11.80
CA SER A 25 -1.74 -1.14 12.45
C SER A 25 -1.35 -2.17 13.50
N ILE A 26 -2.31 -2.60 14.33
CA ILE A 26 -2.09 -3.61 15.38
C ILE A 26 -1.70 -4.96 14.76
N GLY A 27 -2.46 -5.42 13.75
CA GLY A 27 -2.18 -6.70 13.08
C GLY A 27 -0.84 -6.71 12.36
N HIS A 28 -0.53 -5.63 11.63
CA HIS A 28 0.74 -5.48 10.91
C HIS A 28 1.93 -5.38 11.87
N GLU A 29 1.82 -4.59 12.94
CA GLU A 29 2.84 -4.46 13.99
C GLU A 29 3.09 -5.81 14.68
N ALA A 30 2.04 -6.60 14.96
CA ALA A 30 2.19 -7.92 15.56
C ALA A 30 2.97 -8.87 14.65
N VAL A 31 2.68 -8.90 13.36
CA VAL A 31 3.42 -9.72 12.38
C VAL A 31 4.89 -9.28 12.31
N TYR A 32 5.13 -7.97 12.27
CA TYR A 32 6.47 -7.41 12.22
C TYR A 32 7.28 -7.63 13.50
N ALA A 33 6.66 -7.51 14.68
CA ALA A 33 7.28 -7.77 15.98
C ALA A 33 7.78 -9.22 16.08
N ASN A 34 7.15 -10.14 15.34
CA ASN A 34 7.54 -11.55 15.26
C ASN A 34 8.51 -11.86 14.11
N GLY A 35 9.09 -10.84 13.47
CA GLY A 35 10.14 -11.03 12.46
C GLY A 35 9.64 -11.37 11.06
N ILE A 36 8.36 -11.09 10.75
CA ILE A 36 7.71 -11.42 9.48
C ILE A 36 7.34 -10.13 8.73
N LEU A 37 7.57 -10.10 7.42
CA LEU A 37 7.11 -9.06 6.49
C LEU A 37 6.04 -9.65 5.56
N PRO A 38 4.80 -9.14 5.54
CA PRO A 38 3.74 -9.67 4.68
C PRO A 38 3.96 -9.57 3.18
N ARG A 39 4.53 -8.47 2.67
CA ARG A 39 4.84 -8.20 1.25
C ARG A 39 3.67 -8.02 0.28
N ASP A 40 2.53 -8.65 0.54
CA ASP A 40 1.31 -8.45 -0.27
C ASP A 40 0.20 -7.81 0.56
N ILE A 41 0.44 -6.57 0.99
CA ILE A 41 -0.61 -5.75 1.60
C ILE A 41 -1.58 -5.30 0.50
N SER A 42 -2.75 -5.92 0.48
CA SER A 42 -3.81 -5.64 -0.49
C SER A 42 -5.18 -5.66 0.17
N ILE A 43 -6.18 -5.03 -0.45
CA ILE A 43 -7.56 -5.08 0.04
C ILE A 43 -8.13 -6.51 0.13
N GLY A 44 -7.58 -7.45 -0.66
CA GLY A 44 -8.00 -8.86 -0.66
C GLY A 44 -7.50 -9.63 0.57
N ASN A 45 -6.42 -9.15 1.20
CA ASN A 45 -5.74 -9.83 2.30
C ASN A 45 -6.09 -9.22 3.67
N LEU A 46 -6.90 -8.16 3.68
CA LEU A 46 -7.31 -7.44 4.90
C LEU A 46 -8.72 -7.80 5.33
N PHE A 47 -8.82 -8.59 6.40
CA PHE A 47 -10.09 -9.01 6.98
C PHE A 47 -10.39 -8.20 8.22
N ILE A 48 -11.63 -7.74 8.33
CA ILE A 48 -12.12 -6.95 9.45
C ILE A 48 -13.37 -7.65 9.99
N SER A 49 -13.43 -7.84 11.30
CA SER A 49 -14.58 -8.39 12.00
C SER A 49 -15.73 -7.38 12.00
N ARG A 50 -16.98 -7.87 11.91
CA ARG A 50 -18.15 -6.98 11.89
C ARG A 50 -18.31 -6.27 13.24
N SER A 51 -18.53 -4.97 13.20
CA SER A 51 -18.69 -4.11 14.38
C SER A 51 -20.00 -4.30 15.16
N ASP A 52 -20.95 -5.10 14.63
CA ASP A 52 -22.25 -5.35 15.24
C ASP A 52 -22.21 -6.35 16.41
N GLN A 53 -21.04 -6.94 16.69
CA GLN A 53 -20.77 -7.77 17.86
C GLN A 53 -19.60 -7.16 18.63
N TYR A 54 -19.90 -6.18 19.50
CA TYR A 54 -18.90 -5.61 20.39
C TYR A 54 -18.55 -6.63 21.48
N ASP A 55 -17.55 -7.44 21.19
CA ASP A 55 -16.82 -8.23 22.17
C ASP A 55 -15.45 -7.57 22.39
N PRO A 56 -15.20 -6.96 23.56
CA PRO A 56 -13.94 -6.29 23.85
C PRO A 56 -12.73 -7.24 23.82
N ASP A 57 -12.96 -8.56 23.94
CA ASP A 57 -11.91 -9.58 23.89
C ASP A 57 -11.74 -10.22 22.49
N ALA A 58 -12.58 -9.86 21.52
CA ALA A 58 -12.51 -10.42 20.17
C ALA A 58 -11.42 -9.75 19.31
N THR A 59 -10.82 -10.52 18.41
CA THR A 59 -9.92 -9.97 17.39
C THR A 59 -10.74 -9.26 16.31
N TRP A 60 -10.51 -7.96 16.12
CA TRP A 60 -11.33 -7.10 15.25
C TRP A 60 -10.89 -7.09 13.78
N GLY A 61 -9.80 -7.78 13.45
CA GLY A 61 -9.34 -7.98 12.08
C GLY A 61 -8.11 -8.88 12.03
N PHE A 62 -7.81 -9.41 10.85
CA PHE A 62 -6.61 -10.19 10.64
C PHE A 62 -6.08 -9.98 9.21
N LEU A 63 -4.76 -10.07 9.09
CA LEU A 63 -4.08 -10.15 7.81
C LEU A 63 -4.05 -11.61 7.37
N ALA A 64 -4.55 -11.90 6.18
CA ALA A 64 -4.51 -13.23 5.58
C ALA A 64 -3.48 -13.29 4.45
N ASP A 65 -3.37 -14.46 3.83
CA ASP A 65 -2.52 -14.70 2.66
C ASP A 65 -1.06 -14.28 2.88
N LEU A 66 -0.41 -15.01 3.78
CA LEU A 66 1.01 -14.85 4.09
C LEU A 66 1.89 -15.75 3.20
N ASP A 67 1.37 -16.23 2.07
CA ASP A 67 2.08 -17.16 1.19
C ASP A 67 3.35 -16.53 0.59
N VAL A 68 3.35 -15.20 0.46
CA VAL A 68 4.49 -14.43 -0.01
C VAL A 68 5.24 -13.70 1.12
N ALA A 69 4.85 -13.96 2.37
CA ALA A 69 5.48 -13.34 3.52
C ALA A 69 6.93 -13.81 3.67
N LYS A 70 7.81 -12.88 4.05
CA LYS A 70 9.23 -13.13 4.24
C LYS A 70 9.60 -13.03 5.71
N VAL A 71 10.31 -14.03 6.22
CA VAL A 71 10.97 -13.92 7.53
C VAL A 71 12.21 -13.05 7.37
N TYR A 72 12.22 -11.88 8.01
CA TYR A 72 13.38 -10.97 8.01
C TYR A 72 14.21 -11.09 9.29
N ASP A 73 13.61 -11.56 10.39
CA ASP A 73 14.28 -11.79 11.67
C ASP A 73 13.90 -13.17 12.21
N GLU A 74 14.71 -14.18 11.85
CA GLU A 74 14.53 -15.57 12.29
C GLU A 74 14.62 -15.71 13.82
N ALA A 75 15.44 -14.89 14.49
CA ALA A 75 15.61 -14.96 15.93
C ALA A 75 14.33 -14.49 16.66
N ARG A 76 13.64 -13.47 16.15
CA ARG A 76 12.32 -13.08 16.66
C ARG A 76 11.28 -14.17 16.46
N LEU A 77 11.22 -14.75 15.26
CA LEU A 77 10.29 -15.84 14.97
C LEU A 77 10.55 -17.06 15.87
N ALA A 78 11.82 -17.40 16.09
CA ALA A 78 12.23 -18.51 16.95
C ALA A 78 11.78 -18.34 18.40
N LYS A 79 11.64 -17.11 18.92
CA LYS A 79 11.08 -16.86 20.25
C LYS A 79 9.60 -17.24 20.34
N LEU A 80 8.85 -17.14 19.25
CA LEU A 80 7.42 -17.45 19.20
C LEU A 80 7.17 -18.95 18.99
N VAL A 81 7.86 -19.56 18.02
CA VAL A 81 7.55 -20.92 17.55
C VAL A 81 8.64 -21.96 17.86
N GLY A 82 9.77 -21.54 18.43
CA GLY A 82 10.96 -22.36 18.65
C GLY A 82 11.93 -22.34 17.46
N GLU A 83 13.23 -22.49 17.73
CA GLU A 83 14.30 -22.40 16.72
C GLU A 83 14.13 -23.38 15.55
N GLU A 84 13.81 -24.64 15.85
CA GLU A 84 13.67 -25.68 14.82
C GLU A 84 12.46 -25.45 13.92
N GLN A 85 11.37 -24.93 14.47
CA GLN A 85 10.18 -24.57 13.70
C GLN A 85 10.44 -23.31 12.85
N ALA A 86 11.11 -22.30 13.41
CA ALA A 86 11.49 -21.09 12.70
C ALA A 86 12.39 -21.38 11.50
N LYS A 87 13.44 -22.21 11.67
CA LYS A 87 14.31 -22.68 10.58
C LYS A 87 13.52 -23.37 9.46
N ARG A 88 12.50 -24.17 9.80
CA ARG A 88 11.65 -24.84 8.80
C ARG A 88 10.82 -23.82 8.01
N ILE A 89 10.24 -22.84 8.69
CA ILE A 89 9.44 -21.76 8.07
C ILE A 89 10.31 -20.87 7.17
N VAL A 90 11.52 -20.51 7.61
CA VAL A 90 12.48 -19.74 6.80
C VAL A 90 12.84 -20.52 5.54
N LYS A 91 13.14 -21.82 5.65
CA LYS A 91 13.46 -22.68 4.51
C LYS A 91 12.31 -22.84 3.52
N SER A 92 11.05 -22.84 3.98
CA SER A 92 9.89 -22.90 3.09
C SER A 92 9.58 -21.56 2.42
N THR A 93 9.86 -20.42 3.08
CA THR A 93 9.59 -19.07 2.54
C THR A 93 10.71 -18.51 1.67
N THR A 94 11.96 -18.97 1.85
CA THR A 94 13.09 -18.62 0.95
C THR A 94 13.02 -19.31 -0.42
N GLY A 95 12.16 -20.32 -0.60
CA GLY A 95 11.85 -20.95 -1.88
C GLY A 95 10.77 -20.18 -2.66
N SER A 96 10.98 -18.89 -2.89
CA SER A 96 10.03 -17.92 -3.47
C SER A 96 9.24 -18.47 -4.69
N ILE A 97 7.92 -18.42 -4.57
CA ILE A 97 6.93 -18.76 -5.61
C ILE A 97 7.03 -17.73 -6.73
N THR A 98 7.87 -18.01 -7.73
CA THR A 98 8.02 -17.19 -8.95
C THR A 98 6.64 -16.74 -9.46
N VAL A 99 6.35 -15.43 -9.47
CA VAL A 99 5.18 -14.92 -10.20
C VAL A 99 5.46 -15.17 -11.68
N TRP A 100 4.86 -16.22 -12.22
CA TRP A 100 4.80 -16.46 -13.65
C TRP A 100 3.87 -15.39 -14.23
N ILE A 101 4.43 -14.23 -14.58
CA ILE A 101 3.80 -13.40 -15.59
C ILE A 101 3.80 -14.29 -16.84
N HIS A 102 2.61 -14.76 -17.25
CA HIS A 102 2.44 -15.56 -18.45
C HIS A 102 2.76 -14.70 -19.69
N HIS A 103 4.05 -14.44 -19.91
CA HIS A 103 4.60 -13.98 -21.17
C HIS A 103 5.39 -15.17 -21.74
N PRO A 104 5.04 -15.73 -22.91
CA PRO A 104 5.54 -17.02 -23.39
C PRO A 104 7.04 -17.06 -23.77
N ARG A 105 7.85 -16.07 -23.36
CA ARG A 105 9.28 -15.97 -23.68
C ARG A 105 10.20 -15.53 -22.54
N LEU A 106 9.70 -15.27 -21.33
CA LEU A 106 10.53 -14.76 -20.23
C LEU A 106 10.33 -15.59 -18.97
N SER A 107 11.07 -16.70 -18.85
CA SER A 107 11.10 -17.53 -17.65
C SER A 107 12.54 -17.63 -17.15
N PHE A 108 12.92 -16.70 -16.27
CA PHE A 108 14.17 -16.77 -15.50
C PHE A 108 13.90 -16.45 -14.02
N PRO A 109 14.57 -17.15 -13.09
CA PRO A 109 14.31 -17.01 -11.66
C PRO A 109 14.99 -15.75 -11.11
N TYR A 110 14.24 -14.65 -11.04
CA TYR A 110 14.73 -13.43 -10.37
C TYR A 110 14.77 -13.66 -8.85
N HIS A 111 15.97 -13.94 -8.31
CA HIS A 111 16.22 -14.16 -6.89
C HIS A 111 16.23 -12.82 -6.14
N GLY A 112 15.03 -12.29 -5.88
CA GLY A 112 14.84 -11.00 -5.21
C GLY A 112 13.49 -10.36 -5.44
N ALA A 113 12.63 -10.96 -6.29
CA ALA A 113 11.34 -10.38 -6.64
C ALA A 113 10.46 -10.16 -5.39
N THR A 114 10.27 -8.90 -5.03
CA THR A 114 9.21 -8.48 -4.13
C THR A 114 7.89 -8.88 -4.79
N GLN A 115 7.17 -9.83 -4.19
CA GLN A 115 5.89 -10.31 -4.69
C GLN A 115 4.79 -9.41 -4.13
N GLY A 116 3.81 -9.07 -4.96
CA GLY A 116 2.65 -8.30 -4.55
C GLY A 116 1.90 -7.75 -5.76
N ILE A 117 0.76 -7.13 -5.50
CA ILE A 117 -0.02 -6.48 -6.55
C ILE A 117 0.59 -5.09 -6.83
N ALA A 118 1.09 -4.86 -8.05
CA ALA A 118 1.79 -3.64 -8.46
C ALA A 118 1.07 -2.35 -8.03
N GLN A 119 -0.26 -2.32 -8.16
CA GLN A 119 -1.13 -1.18 -7.80
C GLN A 119 -1.08 -0.78 -6.31
N PHE A 120 -0.47 -1.61 -5.45
CA PHE A 120 -0.29 -1.34 -4.02
C PHE A 120 1.18 -1.33 -3.62
N MET A 121 2.13 -1.53 -4.53
CA MET A 121 3.55 -1.53 -4.15
C MET A 121 4.03 -0.12 -3.79
N SER A 122 5.01 -0.05 -2.88
CA SER A 122 5.73 1.19 -2.58
C SER A 122 6.48 1.71 -3.81
N LEU A 123 6.70 3.03 -3.87
CA LEU A 123 7.42 3.66 -4.98
C LEU A 123 8.83 3.09 -5.18
N SER A 124 9.55 2.79 -4.09
CA SER A 124 10.89 2.19 -4.19
C SER A 124 10.86 0.77 -4.75
N VAL A 125 9.86 -0.03 -4.40
CA VAL A 125 9.71 -1.39 -4.94
C VAL A 125 9.33 -1.32 -6.43
N LEU A 126 8.43 -0.42 -6.80
CA LEU A 126 8.06 -0.19 -8.20
C LEU A 126 9.25 0.27 -9.06
N ASP A 127 10.09 1.16 -8.53
CA ASP A 127 11.31 1.65 -9.20
C ASP A 127 12.32 0.53 -9.43
N GLU A 128 12.57 -0.31 -8.42
CA GLU A 128 13.43 -1.49 -8.56
C GLU A 128 12.94 -2.43 -9.68
N HIS A 129 11.64 -2.74 -9.70
CA HIS A 129 11.05 -3.57 -10.76
C HIS A 129 11.10 -2.91 -12.15
N ALA A 130 10.84 -1.60 -12.23
CA ALA A 130 10.89 -0.87 -13.49
C ALA A 130 12.32 -0.84 -14.07
N ARG A 131 13.35 -0.66 -13.24
CA ARG A 131 14.76 -0.71 -13.66
C ARG A 131 15.17 -2.11 -14.11
N ALA A 132 14.81 -3.15 -13.34
CA ALA A 132 15.12 -4.53 -13.67
C ALA A 132 14.57 -4.94 -15.04
N PHE A 133 13.33 -4.54 -15.36
CA PHE A 133 12.72 -4.82 -16.66
C PHE A 133 13.46 -4.13 -17.81
N SER A 134 13.88 -2.87 -17.60
CA SER A 134 14.59 -2.07 -18.60
C SER A 134 15.98 -2.63 -18.93
N GLN A 135 16.68 -3.14 -17.93
CA GLN A 135 18.00 -3.76 -18.12
C GLN A 135 17.92 -5.05 -18.94
N HIS A 136 16.80 -5.77 -18.87
CA HIS A 136 16.58 -6.96 -19.67
C HIS A 136 16.27 -6.65 -21.15
N GLU A 137 15.45 -5.63 -21.43
CA GLU A 137 15.15 -5.25 -22.82
C GLU A 137 16.41 -4.86 -23.60
N MET A 138 17.38 -4.20 -22.95
CA MET A 138 18.65 -3.82 -23.58
C MET A 138 19.59 -5.00 -23.87
N GLN A 139 19.42 -6.15 -23.21
CA GLN A 139 20.26 -7.33 -23.44
C GLN A 139 19.79 -8.18 -24.62
N ASP A 140 18.51 -8.09 -24.98
CA ASP A 140 17.91 -8.87 -26.07
C ASP A 140 17.91 -8.12 -27.42
N GLU A 141 18.29 -6.84 -27.46
CA GLU A 141 18.46 -6.10 -28.72
C GLU A 141 19.76 -6.50 -29.42
N PRO A 142 19.73 -6.90 -30.71
CA PRO A 142 20.93 -7.21 -31.46
C PRO A 142 21.80 -5.95 -31.56
N THR A 143 23.07 -6.09 -31.17
CA THR A 143 24.06 -5.02 -31.15
C THR A 143 24.24 -4.46 -32.56
N VAL A 144 23.57 -3.35 -32.85
CA VAL A 144 23.88 -2.51 -34.01
C VAL A 144 25.00 -1.57 -33.54
N GLU A 145 26.17 -1.64 -34.18
CA GLU A 145 27.29 -0.75 -33.86
C GLU A 145 26.87 0.71 -34.10
N GLU A 146 26.53 1.44 -33.04
CA GLU A 146 26.28 2.87 -33.13
C GLU A 146 27.59 3.66 -33.19
N PRO A 147 27.64 4.75 -34.00
CA PRO A 147 28.79 5.64 -34.05
C PRO A 147 28.96 6.39 -32.72
N PRO A 148 30.20 6.80 -32.38
CA PRO A 148 30.53 7.37 -31.08
C PRO A 148 29.76 8.67 -30.84
N SER A 149 28.77 8.62 -29.94
CA SER A 149 27.98 9.75 -29.50
C SER A 149 28.61 10.40 -28.25
N LEU A 150 28.55 11.73 -28.20
CA LEU A 150 29.11 12.55 -27.14
C LEU A 150 28.39 12.27 -25.82
N ILE A 151 29.16 11.96 -24.77
CA ILE A 151 28.68 11.66 -23.42
C ILE A 151 27.97 12.90 -22.85
N PRO A 152 26.65 12.86 -22.61
CA PRO A 152 25.97 13.92 -21.88
C PRO A 152 26.47 13.94 -20.43
N LEU A 153 26.76 15.14 -19.89
CA LEU A 153 26.90 15.30 -18.45
C LEU A 153 25.51 15.07 -17.84
N ASP A 154 25.30 13.91 -17.23
CA ASP A 154 24.16 13.72 -16.35
C ASP A 154 24.33 14.66 -15.14
N PRO A 155 23.32 15.48 -14.81
CA PRO A 155 23.34 16.22 -13.56
C PRO A 155 23.39 15.21 -12.42
N GLU A 156 24.29 15.41 -11.45
CA GLU A 156 24.32 14.68 -10.19
C GLU A 156 22.95 14.84 -9.51
N VAL A 157 22.04 13.91 -9.78
CA VAL A 157 20.84 13.73 -8.99
C VAL A 157 21.34 13.11 -7.70
N ASP A 158 21.25 13.84 -6.59
CA ASP A 158 21.49 13.31 -5.24
C ASP A 158 20.64 12.03 -5.08
N GLU A 159 21.25 10.87 -5.33
CA GLU A 159 20.63 9.57 -5.17
C GLU A 159 20.44 9.34 -3.68
N GLN A 160 19.30 9.78 -3.18
CA GLN A 160 18.91 9.50 -1.81
C GLN A 160 18.83 7.97 -1.65
N PRO A 161 19.54 7.36 -0.68
CA PRO A 161 19.69 5.92 -0.59
C PRO A 161 18.34 5.20 -0.68
N SER A 162 18.29 4.18 -1.52
CA SER A 162 17.14 3.29 -1.62
C SER A 162 16.94 2.60 -0.27
N LEU A 163 15.69 2.46 0.14
CA LEU A 163 15.38 1.67 1.33
C LEU A 163 15.78 0.21 1.06
N PRO A 164 16.30 -0.53 2.06
CA PRO A 164 16.54 -1.96 1.93
C PRO A 164 15.30 -2.67 1.40
N ALA A 165 15.47 -3.67 0.54
CA ALA A 165 14.37 -4.45 -0.01
C ALA A 165 13.52 -5.11 1.09
N ASP A 166 14.08 -5.35 2.28
CA ASP A 166 13.45 -5.87 3.49
C ASP A 166 12.99 -4.83 4.50
N SER A 167 12.82 -3.59 4.07
CA SER A 167 12.24 -2.56 4.91
C SER A 167 10.73 -2.80 5.14
N PRO A 168 10.24 -2.75 6.40
CA PRO A 168 8.80 -2.77 6.70
C PRO A 168 8.08 -1.51 6.20
N LEU A 169 8.83 -0.46 5.87
CA LEU A 169 8.27 0.79 5.39
C LEU A 169 7.59 0.61 4.02
N HIS A 170 8.00 -0.40 3.26
CA HIS A 170 7.32 -0.78 2.02
C HIS A 170 5.87 -1.18 2.30
N ASP A 171 5.63 -2.01 3.32
CA ASP A 171 4.28 -2.48 3.67
C ASP A 171 3.40 -1.33 4.20
N LEU A 172 3.99 -0.39 4.94
CA LEU A 172 3.27 0.80 5.41
C LEU A 172 2.86 1.71 4.24
N GLU A 173 3.76 1.94 3.29
CA GLU A 173 3.40 2.70 2.08
C GLU A 173 2.35 1.95 1.25
N SER A 174 2.48 0.62 1.11
CA SER A 174 1.48 -0.20 0.44
C SER A 174 0.10 -0.06 1.08
N PHE A 175 0.05 0.01 2.40
CA PHE A 175 -1.18 0.26 3.11
C PHE A 175 -1.79 1.64 2.81
N VAL A 176 -0.97 2.69 2.65
CA VAL A 176 -1.45 4.02 2.23
C VAL A 176 -2.10 3.95 0.84
N TRP A 177 -1.57 3.14 -0.08
CA TRP A 177 -2.18 2.89 -1.39
C TRP A 177 -3.50 2.12 -1.28
N VAL A 178 -3.56 1.09 -0.43
CA VAL A 178 -4.81 0.36 -0.13
C VAL A 178 -5.86 1.29 0.48
N LEU A 179 -5.45 2.24 1.32
CA LEU A 179 -6.34 3.24 1.90
C LEU A 179 -6.95 4.15 0.83
N LEU A 180 -6.13 4.68 -0.07
CA LEU A 180 -6.61 5.48 -1.20
C LEU A 180 -7.57 4.65 -2.08
N TYR A 181 -7.23 3.40 -2.37
CA TYR A 181 -8.09 2.50 -3.13
C TYR A 181 -9.46 2.34 -2.47
N ALA A 182 -9.48 2.06 -1.16
CA ALA A 182 -10.72 1.89 -0.42
C ALA A 182 -11.59 3.16 -0.43
N LEU A 183 -10.97 4.34 -0.30
CA LEU A 183 -11.65 5.63 -0.40
C LEU A 183 -12.22 5.88 -1.79
N CYS A 184 -11.50 5.55 -2.86
CA CYS A 184 -12.00 5.66 -4.22
C CYS A 184 -13.20 4.73 -4.49
N ILE A 185 -13.18 3.50 -3.97
CA ILE A 185 -14.33 2.59 -4.10
C ILE A 185 -15.53 3.12 -3.32
N LYS A 186 -15.33 3.62 -2.09
CA LYS A 186 -16.40 4.27 -1.29
C LYS A 186 -17.01 5.45 -2.07
N GLU A 187 -16.16 6.35 -2.58
CA GLU A 187 -16.61 7.51 -3.34
C GLU A 187 -17.36 7.11 -4.61
N MET A 188 -16.86 6.11 -5.34
CA MET A 188 -17.55 5.54 -6.50
C MET A 188 -18.93 5.00 -6.12
N ASN A 189 -19.02 4.20 -5.06
CA ASN A 189 -20.29 3.60 -4.62
C ASN A 189 -21.29 4.62 -4.07
N SER A 190 -20.83 5.78 -3.61
CA SER A 190 -21.69 6.89 -3.18
C SER A 190 -22.46 7.55 -4.34
N LYS A 191 -22.05 7.33 -5.59
CA LYS A 191 -22.70 7.97 -6.74
C LYS A 191 -24.10 7.38 -6.96
N PRO A 192 -25.12 8.23 -7.19
CA PRO A 192 -26.52 7.79 -7.17
C PRO A 192 -26.90 6.94 -8.39
N SER A 193 -26.29 7.19 -9.56
CA SER A 193 -26.55 6.43 -10.78
C SER A 193 -25.37 5.59 -11.26
N VAL A 194 -25.66 4.53 -12.03
CA VAL A 194 -24.64 3.70 -12.71
C VAL A 194 -23.79 4.54 -13.67
N SER A 195 -24.39 5.51 -14.34
CA SER A 195 -23.68 6.41 -15.26
C SER A 195 -22.62 7.25 -14.53
N GLU A 196 -22.98 7.83 -13.38
CA GLU A 196 -22.04 8.60 -12.55
C GLU A 196 -20.93 7.72 -11.96
N ARG A 197 -21.25 6.48 -11.57
CA ARG A 197 -20.23 5.49 -11.16
C ARG A 197 -19.24 5.19 -12.29
N GLY A 198 -19.76 4.96 -13.50
CA GLY A 198 -18.93 4.72 -14.68
C GLY A 198 -18.03 5.92 -15.01
N ALA A 199 -18.58 7.14 -14.93
CA ALA A 199 -17.81 8.37 -15.13
C ALA A 199 -16.71 8.55 -14.08
N TYR A 200 -17.01 8.30 -12.80
CA TYR A 200 -16.02 8.33 -11.72
C TYR A 200 -14.93 7.27 -11.92
N CYS A 201 -15.33 6.04 -12.25
CA CYS A 201 -14.42 4.92 -12.50
C CYS A 201 -13.43 5.28 -13.62
N ALA A 202 -13.93 5.73 -14.76
CA ALA A 202 -13.08 6.11 -15.90
C ALA A 202 -12.17 7.31 -15.60
N ARG A 203 -12.66 8.30 -14.85
CA ARG A 203 -11.93 9.57 -14.63
C ARG A 203 -10.90 9.51 -13.51
N TYR A 204 -11.16 8.77 -12.44
CA TYR A 204 -10.29 8.74 -11.25
C TYR A 204 -9.77 7.34 -10.97
N PHE A 205 -10.66 6.34 -10.87
CA PHE A 205 -10.25 5.02 -10.42
C PHE A 205 -9.27 4.34 -11.38
N MET A 206 -9.62 4.27 -12.66
CA MET A 206 -8.77 3.69 -13.70
C MET A 206 -7.52 4.54 -13.97
N ASP A 207 -7.61 5.86 -13.78
CA ASP A 207 -6.44 6.74 -13.90
C ASP A 207 -5.39 6.44 -12.83
N ILE A 208 -5.82 6.11 -11.60
CA ILE A 208 -4.93 5.83 -10.47
C ILE A 208 -4.46 4.38 -10.47
N PHE A 209 -5.39 3.42 -10.64
CA PHE A 209 -5.15 1.99 -10.39
C PHE A 209 -5.31 1.10 -11.64
N GLY A 210 -5.57 1.69 -12.81
CA GLY A 210 -5.79 0.93 -14.05
C GLY A 210 -4.52 0.61 -14.85
N THR A 211 -3.34 1.01 -14.37
CA THR A 211 -2.06 0.75 -15.03
C THR A 211 -1.69 -0.73 -14.96
N LEU A 212 -1.04 -1.25 -16.01
CA LEU A 212 -0.75 -2.69 -16.14
C LEU A 212 0.74 -3.03 -15.97
N SER A 213 1.64 -2.04 -16.06
CA SER A 213 3.08 -2.24 -15.89
C SER A 213 3.62 -1.57 -14.63
N PHE A 214 4.76 -2.06 -14.11
CA PHE A 214 5.44 -1.46 -12.97
C PHE A 214 5.87 -0.01 -13.23
N ARG A 215 6.37 0.27 -14.44
CA ARG A 215 6.80 1.63 -14.82
C ARG A 215 5.63 2.62 -14.87
N GLU A 216 4.54 2.27 -15.56
CA GLU A 216 3.36 3.14 -15.60
C GLU A 216 2.77 3.35 -14.20
N THR A 217 2.76 2.30 -13.38
CA THR A 217 2.29 2.37 -11.99
C THR A 217 3.19 3.29 -11.16
N LEU A 218 4.51 3.20 -11.29
CA LEU A 218 5.47 4.09 -10.63
C LEU A 218 5.24 5.56 -10.99
N GLU A 219 5.16 5.86 -12.29
CA GLU A 219 4.93 7.21 -12.79
C GLU A 219 3.60 7.76 -12.26
N ARG A 220 2.56 6.92 -12.30
CA ARG A 220 1.23 7.30 -11.84
C ARG A 220 1.19 7.53 -10.34
N HIS A 221 1.72 6.62 -9.54
CA HIS A 221 1.79 6.74 -8.09
C HIS A 221 2.59 7.99 -7.70
N THR A 222 3.73 8.25 -8.34
CA THR A 222 4.55 9.45 -8.11
C THR A 222 3.76 10.73 -8.38
N PHE A 223 3.02 10.76 -9.49
CA PHE A 223 2.17 11.87 -9.86
C PHE A 223 1.03 12.08 -8.85
N ILE A 224 0.29 11.02 -8.50
CA ILE A 224 -0.85 11.07 -7.58
C ILE A 224 -0.40 11.45 -6.17
N MET A 225 0.67 10.85 -5.65
CA MET A 225 1.23 11.21 -4.35
C MET A 225 1.64 12.69 -4.32
N SER A 226 2.26 13.19 -5.40
CA SER A 226 2.60 14.61 -5.51
C SER A 226 1.36 15.52 -5.55
N ARG A 227 0.29 15.09 -6.24
CA ARG A 227 -0.96 15.84 -6.34
C ARG A 227 -1.71 15.88 -5.00
N ILE A 228 -1.72 14.77 -4.26
CA ILE A 228 -2.34 14.67 -2.93
C ILE A 228 -1.56 15.49 -1.90
N THR A 229 -0.24 15.56 -2.00
CA THR A 229 0.59 16.30 -1.04
C THR A 229 0.65 17.81 -1.28
N ARG A 230 0.50 18.26 -2.54
CA ARG A 230 0.54 19.69 -2.90
C ARG A 230 -0.73 20.46 -2.51
N ASN A 231 -0.59 21.77 -2.28
CA ASN A 231 -1.67 22.67 -1.90
C ASN A 231 -2.12 23.65 -3.02
N GLY A 232 -1.83 23.32 -4.29
CA GLY A 232 -2.23 24.13 -5.44
C GLY A 232 -3.75 24.24 -5.61
N ARG A 233 -4.24 25.32 -6.24
CA ARG A 233 -5.69 25.52 -6.46
C ARG A 233 -6.31 24.39 -7.31
N SER A 234 -5.64 23.99 -8.40
CA SER A 234 -6.04 22.87 -9.25
C SER A 234 -6.07 21.54 -8.48
N ASP A 235 -5.12 21.34 -7.58
CA ASP A 235 -5.01 20.12 -6.78
C ASP A 235 -6.13 20.04 -5.75
N LYS A 236 -6.49 21.17 -5.10
CA LYS A 236 -7.62 21.23 -4.17
C LYS A 236 -8.95 20.87 -4.83
N ALA A 237 -9.18 21.35 -6.06
CA ALA A 237 -10.38 20.99 -6.82
C ALA A 237 -10.41 19.50 -7.14
N TRP A 238 -9.30 18.96 -7.67
CA TRP A 238 -9.18 17.54 -7.97
C TRP A 238 -9.37 16.64 -6.74
N LYS A 239 -8.74 16.97 -5.60
CA LYS A 239 -8.89 16.20 -4.36
C LYS A 239 -10.34 16.10 -3.92
N ARG A 240 -11.08 17.22 -3.96
CA ARG A 240 -12.50 17.27 -3.59
C ARG A 240 -13.38 16.45 -4.53
N GLU A 241 -13.07 16.44 -5.82
CA GLU A 241 -13.80 15.62 -6.78
C GLU A 241 -13.44 14.13 -6.68
N CYS A 242 -12.19 13.81 -6.32
CA CYS A 242 -11.69 12.45 -6.20
C CYS A 242 -12.15 11.79 -4.89
N ILE A 243 -12.09 12.48 -3.76
CA ILE A 243 -12.59 12.01 -2.46
C ILE A 243 -13.33 13.19 -1.81
N SER A 244 -14.64 13.07 -1.67
CA SER A 244 -15.49 14.14 -1.14
C SER A 244 -15.39 14.32 0.38
N ASP A 245 -14.99 13.26 1.08
CA ASP A 245 -14.76 13.23 2.52
C ASP A 245 -13.47 13.99 2.87
N SER A 246 -13.62 15.23 3.35
CA SER A 246 -12.49 16.12 3.66
C SER A 246 -11.60 15.59 4.77
N ASN A 247 -12.16 14.87 5.74
CA ASN A 247 -11.41 14.32 6.86
C ASN A 247 -10.56 13.15 6.40
N ALA A 248 -11.12 12.24 5.61
CA ALA A 248 -10.37 11.14 5.03
C ALA A 248 -9.24 11.63 4.10
N MET A 249 -9.51 12.65 3.28
CA MET A 249 -8.48 13.26 2.42
C MET A 249 -7.33 13.87 3.24
N LEU A 250 -7.63 14.48 4.39
CA LEU A 250 -6.61 15.08 5.25
C LEU A 250 -5.71 14.01 5.90
N VAL A 251 -6.29 12.92 6.39
CA VAL A 251 -5.53 11.74 6.89
C VAL A 251 -4.61 11.22 5.79
N LEU A 252 -5.16 10.98 4.59
CA LEU A 252 -4.42 10.47 3.45
C LEU A 252 -3.27 11.40 3.03
N GLN A 253 -3.53 12.72 3.01
CA GLN A 253 -2.53 13.72 2.68
C GLN A 253 -1.33 13.68 3.64
N ASN A 254 -1.57 13.55 4.94
CA ASN A 254 -0.50 13.48 5.93
C ASN A 254 0.30 12.17 5.80
N LEU A 255 -0.39 11.02 5.66
CA LEU A 255 0.27 9.74 5.48
C LEU A 255 1.15 9.73 4.22
N MET A 256 0.61 10.20 3.08
CA MET A 256 1.36 10.30 1.82
C MET A 256 2.51 11.31 1.88
N GLN A 257 2.35 12.42 2.61
CA GLN A 257 3.43 13.40 2.78
C GLN A 257 4.61 12.78 3.53
N VAL A 258 4.33 12.06 4.60
CA VAL A 258 5.36 11.41 5.42
C VAL A 258 6.02 10.24 4.67
N ALA A 259 5.21 9.44 3.94
CA ALA A 259 5.71 8.39 3.04
C ALA A 259 6.66 8.97 1.98
N LYS A 260 6.24 10.05 1.31
CA LYS A 260 7.04 10.75 0.29
C LYS A 260 8.39 11.22 0.82
N THR A 261 8.45 11.67 2.06
CA THR A 261 9.70 12.11 2.71
C THR A 261 10.53 10.95 3.28
N LYS A 262 10.13 9.70 3.05
CA LYS A 262 10.74 8.49 3.64
C LYS A 262 10.81 8.54 5.17
N ALA A 263 9.89 9.28 5.79
CA ALA A 263 9.81 9.47 7.25
C ALA A 263 8.67 8.65 7.87
N LEU A 264 8.03 7.78 7.08
CA LEU A 264 6.93 6.96 7.54
C LEU A 264 7.51 5.73 8.23
N ASP A 265 7.29 5.63 9.53
CA ASP A 265 7.50 4.45 10.35
C ASP A 265 6.24 4.14 11.15
N TYR A 266 6.25 3.05 11.94
CA TYR A 266 5.09 2.66 12.76
C TYR A 266 4.69 3.72 13.79
N GLU A 267 5.67 4.41 14.40
CA GLU A 267 5.38 5.41 15.43
C GLU A 267 4.65 6.60 14.80
N LYS A 268 5.19 7.13 13.70
CA LYS A 268 4.60 8.25 12.98
C LYS A 268 3.27 7.87 12.33
N PHE A 269 3.16 6.65 11.80
CA PHE A 269 1.90 6.13 11.25
C PHE A 269 0.80 6.11 12.32
N LYS A 270 1.08 5.52 13.49
CA LYS A 270 0.15 5.50 14.64
C LYS A 270 -0.17 6.88 15.16
N GLU A 271 0.83 7.76 15.31
CA GLU A 271 0.64 9.14 15.73
C GLU A 271 -0.38 9.87 14.83
N ILE A 272 -0.23 9.74 13.51
CA ILE A 272 -1.15 10.34 12.55
C ILE A 272 -2.55 9.76 12.69
N LEU A 273 -2.68 8.43 12.77
CA LEU A 273 -3.99 7.79 12.92
C LEU A 273 -4.68 8.21 14.21
N PHE A 274 -4.02 8.08 15.37
CA PHE A 274 -4.60 8.42 16.67
C PHE A 274 -4.95 9.90 16.78
N HIS A 275 -4.16 10.79 16.19
CA HIS A 275 -4.48 12.22 16.12
C HIS A 275 -5.84 12.47 15.46
N TYR A 276 -6.18 11.72 14.41
CA TYR A 276 -7.46 11.84 13.72
C TYR A 276 -8.58 11.03 14.35
N ILE A 277 -8.31 9.87 14.96
CA ILE A 277 -9.29 9.14 15.79
C ILE A 277 -9.82 10.07 16.87
N GLY A 278 -8.93 10.67 17.66
CA GLY A 278 -9.33 11.55 18.78
C GLY A 278 -10.08 12.81 18.36
N GLN A 279 -9.95 13.26 17.11
CA GLN A 279 -10.73 14.39 16.58
C GLN A 279 -12.10 13.99 16.04
N LEU A 280 -12.26 12.75 15.60
CA LEU A 280 -13.49 12.24 14.99
C LEU A 280 -14.40 11.56 16.01
N GLU A 281 -13.86 11.11 17.14
CA GLU A 281 -14.67 10.64 18.26
C GLU A 281 -15.51 11.80 18.81
N PRO A 282 -16.85 11.67 18.84
CA PRO A 282 -17.68 12.67 19.47
C PRO A 282 -17.27 12.75 20.94
N THR A 283 -16.88 13.94 21.41
CA THR A 283 -16.72 14.21 22.84
C THR A 283 -18.05 13.95 23.52
N ASN A 284 -18.26 12.73 24.02
CA ASN A 284 -19.36 12.34 24.89
C ASN A 284 -19.19 13.04 26.24
N THR A 285 -19.22 14.38 26.23
CA THR A 285 -19.46 15.19 27.39
C THR A 285 -20.96 15.36 27.47
N VAL A 286 -21.64 14.36 28.04
CA VAL A 286 -22.93 14.61 28.66
C VAL A 286 -22.62 15.58 29.80
N PRO A 287 -23.07 16.85 29.74
CA PRO A 287 -22.86 17.74 30.87
C PRO A 287 -23.53 17.12 32.10
N PRO A 288 -22.90 17.16 33.28
CA PRO A 288 -23.50 16.66 34.50
C PRO A 288 -24.86 17.34 34.65
N THR A 289 -25.92 16.52 34.67
CA THR A 289 -27.27 16.99 34.92
C THR A 289 -27.28 17.50 36.36
N LEU A 290 -27.35 18.81 36.54
CA LEU A 290 -27.56 19.47 37.84
C LEU A 290 -28.98 19.24 38.33
#